data_AF-A0A8T5XE04-F1
#
_entry.id   AF-A0A8T5XE04-F1
#
_cell.length_a   1.000
_cell.length_b   1.000
_cell.length_c   1.000
_cell.angle_alpha   90.00
_cell.angle_beta   90.00
_cell.angle_gamma   90.00
#
_symmetry.space_group_name_H-M   'P 1'
#
loop_
_entity.id
_entity.type
_entity.pdbx_description
1 polymer ?
#
loop_
_entity_poly.entity_id
_entity_poly.type
_entity_poly.pdbx_seq_one_letter_code
_entity_poly.pdbx_strand_id
1 'polypeptide(L)' 'MSLIGFRPYKHLEDEELLNEIYEEMEKLKKISEDDESYKEEVMILNDMIIESKKRDLRAKNETLFRNILS' A
#
# COMPACT_ATOMS: atom_id res chain seq x y z
N MET A 1 -20.04 -14.85 13.76
CA MET A 1 -19.41 -14.75 12.43
C MET A 1 -17.91 -14.92 12.63
N SER A 2 -17.35 -16.04 12.16
CA SER A 2 -15.91 -16.24 12.17
C SER A 2 -15.27 -15.20 11.26
N LEU A 3 -14.51 -14.28 11.85
CA LEU A 3 -13.62 -13.34 11.18
C LEU A 3 -12.52 -14.15 10.48
N ILE A 4 -12.88 -14.80 9.37
CA ILE A 4 -11.94 -15.45 8.46
C ILE A 4 -10.99 -14.34 8.03
N GLY A 5 -9.72 -14.44 8.45
CA GLY A 5 -8.73 -13.37 8.40
C GLY A 5 -8.73 -12.63 7.08
N PHE A 6 -9.47 -11.52 7.05
CA PHE A 6 -9.54 -10.63 5.92
C PHE A 6 -8.17 -10.01 5.83
N ARG A 7 -7.37 -10.50 4.89
CA ARG A 7 -6.12 -9.88 4.50
C ARG A 7 -6.48 -8.99 3.31
N PRO A 8 -6.70 -7.69 3.53
CA PRO A 8 -6.89 -6.78 2.41
C PRO A 8 -5.71 -6.94 1.45
N TYR A 9 -5.96 -6.88 0.15
CA TYR A 9 -4.93 -7.03 -0.89
C TYR A 9 -4.20 -8.38 -0.96
N LYS A 10 -4.65 -9.43 -0.26
CA LYS A 10 -4.09 -10.80 -0.40
C LYS A 10 -4.27 -11.38 -1.82
N HIS A 11 -5.29 -10.91 -2.53
CA HIS A 11 -5.61 -11.35 -3.89
C HIS A 11 -4.67 -10.77 -4.95
N LEU A 12 -3.97 -9.67 -4.65
CA LEU A 12 -3.01 -9.06 -5.56
C LEU A 12 -1.71 -9.86 -5.59
N GLU A 13 -1.11 -9.99 -6.77
CA GLU A 13 0.26 -10.47 -6.92
C GLU A 13 1.28 -9.47 -6.33
N ASP A 14 2.53 -9.92 -6.17
CA ASP A 14 3.57 -9.10 -5.54
C ASP A 14 3.87 -7.82 -6.35
N GLU A 15 3.88 -7.90 -7.69
CA GLU A 15 4.08 -6.75 -8.57
C GLU A 15 2.87 -5.81 -8.61
N GLU A 16 1.66 -6.38 -8.64
CA GLU A 16 0.40 -5.61 -8.60
C GLU A 16 0.29 -4.83 -7.30
N LEU A 17 0.59 -5.45 -6.16
CA LEU A 17 0.58 -4.80 -4.85
C LEU A 17 1.57 -3.62 -4.80
N LEU A 18 2.74 -3.74 -5.42
CA LEU A 18 3.72 -2.66 -5.46
C LEU A 18 3.29 -1.51 -6.38
N ASN A 19 2.67 -1.82 -7.52
CA ASN A 19 2.13 -0.80 -8.42
C ASN A 19 0.99 -0.02 -7.76
N GLU A 20 0.06 -0.71 -7.10
CA GLU A 20 -1.04 -0.09 -6.35
C GLU A 20 -0.52 0.83 -5.24
N ILE A 21 0.49 0.39 -4.47
CA ILE A 21 1.15 1.24 -3.46
C ILE A 21 1.70 2.52 -4.11
N TYR A 22 2.36 2.41 -5.27
CA TYR A 22 2.94 3.56 -5.95
C TYR A 22 1.87 4.53 -6.47
N GLU A 23 0.80 4.00 -7.07
CA GLU A 23 -0.33 4.80 -7.54
C GLU A 23 -1.02 5.54 -6.39
N GLU A 24 -1.24 4.86 -5.25
CA GLU A 24 -1.84 5.49 -4.07
C GLU A 24 -0.96 6.57 -3.45
N MET A 25 0.36 6.39 -3.43
CA MET A 25 1.28 7.46 -3.02
C MET A 25 1.22 8.67 -3.96
N GLU A 26 1.13 8.45 -5.28
CA GLU A 26 0.99 9.53 -6.25
C GLU A 26 -0.35 10.27 -6.13
N LYS A 27 -1.43 9.57 -5.76
CA LYS A 27 -2.71 10.19 -5.44
C LYS A 27 -2.62 11.02 -4.17
N LEU A 28 -2.04 10.48 -3.10
CA LEU A 28 -1.84 11.17 -1.83
C LEU A 28 -0.99 12.44 -1.96
N LYS A 29 0.02 12.45 -2.84
CA LYS A 29 0.79 13.68 -3.14
C LYS A 29 -0.04 14.80 -3.77
N LYS A 30 -1.18 14.47 -4.40
CA LYS A 30 -2.07 15.43 -5.09
C LYS A 30 -3.24 15.88 -4.23
N ILE A 31 -3.56 15.13 -3.17
CA ILE A 31 -4.63 15.43 -2.24
C ILE A 31 -4.08 16.33 -1.12
N SER A 32 -4.88 17.31 -0.69
CA SER A 32 -4.52 18.16 0.45
C SER A 32 -4.70 17.39 1.75
N GLU A 33 -3.80 17.57 2.73
CA GLU A 33 -3.91 16.92 4.05
C GLU A 33 -5.21 17.27 4.80
N ASP A 34 -5.83 18.41 4.48
CA ASP A 34 -7.10 18.85 5.06
C ASP A 34 -8.33 18.22 4.39
N ASP A 35 -8.14 17.47 3.30
CA ASP A 35 -9.21 16.73 2.64
C ASP A 35 -9.58 15.51 3.49
N GLU A 36 -10.88 15.32 3.75
CA GLU A 36 -11.37 14.17 4.50
C GLU A 36 -10.97 12.84 3.83
N SER A 37 -10.86 12.86 2.50
CA SER A 37 -10.40 11.74 1.67
C SER A 37 -8.94 11.38 1.93
N TYR A 38 -8.11 12.33 2.39
CA TYR A 38 -6.70 12.07 2.69
C TYR A 38 -6.53 10.99 3.76
N LYS A 39 -7.38 10.99 4.79
CA LYS A 39 -7.31 9.98 5.86
C LYS A 39 -7.68 8.59 5.37
N GLU A 40 -8.68 8.50 4.51
CA GLU A 40 -9.10 7.22 3.93
C GLU A 40 -8.01 6.65 3.03
N GLU A 41 -7.43 7.47 2.15
CA GLU A 41 -6.35 7.06 1.25
C GLU A 41 -5.05 6.69 2.01
N VAL A 42 -4.73 7.40 3.10
CA VAL A 42 -3.60 7.02 3.98
C VAL A 42 -3.86 5.67 4.66
N MET A 43 -5.09 5.38 5.11
CA MET A 43 -5.42 4.07 5.69
C MET A 43 -5.27 2.95 4.66
N ILE A 44 -5.75 3.17 3.44
CA ILE A 44 -5.60 2.24 2.31
C ILE A 44 -4.13 1.95 2.03
N LEU A 45 -3.31 3.00 1.87
CA LEU A 45 -1.87 2.87 1.64
C LEU A 45 -1.18 2.10 2.79
N ASN A 46 -1.55 2.39 4.04
CA ASN A 46 -0.96 1.72 5.20
C ASN A 46 -1.27 0.22 5.21
N ASP A 47 -2.50 -0.18 4.86
CA ASP A 47 -2.88 -1.59 4.75
C ASP A 47 -2.09 -2.31 3.65
N MET A 48 -1.88 -1.67 2.50
CA MET A 48 -1.04 -2.22 1.43
C MET A 48 0.43 -2.36 1.85
N ILE A 49 0.99 -1.38 2.56
CA ILE A 49 2.35 -1.43 3.11
C ILE A 49 2.50 -2.55 4.14
N ILE A 50 1.48 -2.78 4.97
CA ILE A 50 1.48 -3.89 5.94
C ILE A 50 1.53 -5.23 5.21
N GLU A 51 0.74 -5.43 4.15
CA GLU A 51 0.82 -6.67 3.38
C GLU A 51 2.13 -6.82 2.60
N SER A 52 2.69 -5.75 2.04
CA SER A 52 4.00 -5.84 1.36
C SER A 52 5.13 -6.22 2.31
N LYS A 53 5.09 -5.73 3.57
CA LYS A 53 6.00 -6.14 4.64
C LYS A 53 5.81 -7.60 5.04
N LYS A 54 4.56 -8.08 5.16
CA LYS A 54 4.28 -9.49 5.51
C LYS A 54 4.76 -10.47 4.44
N ARG A 55 4.74 -10.06 3.18
CA ARG A 55 5.23 -10.83 2.02
C ARG A 55 6.74 -10.69 1.79
N ASP A 56 7.42 -9.91 2.61
CA ASP A 56 8.85 -9.59 2.48
C ASP A 56 9.24 -9.02 1.09
N LEU A 57 8.36 -8.20 0.50
CA LEU A 57 8.60 -7.61 -0.83
C LEU A 57 9.76 -6.62 -0.84
N ARG A 58 10.17 -6.12 0.33
CA ARG A 58 11.37 -5.29 0.51
C ARG A 58 12.64 -6.00 0.02
N ALA A 59 12.77 -7.30 0.32
CA ALA A 59 13.97 -8.07 -0.01
C ALA A 59 14.04 -8.43 -1.50
N LYS A 60 12.89 -8.60 -2.16
CA LYS A 60 12.81 -8.92 -3.59
C LYS A 60 13.00 -7.71 -4.51
N ASN A 61 12.64 -6.51 -4.06
CA ASN A 61 12.54 -5.33 -4.92
C ASN A 61 13.04 -4.06 -4.22
N GLU A 62 14.31 -4.08 -3.79
CA GLU A 62 15.00 -2.94 -3.16
C GLU A 62 14.88 -1.64 -3.97
N THR A 63 14.90 -1.72 -5.30
CA THR A 63 14.80 -0.56 -6.20
C THR A 63 13.41 0.09 -6.16
N LEU A 64 12.33 -0.70 -6.15
CA LEU A 64 10.96 -0.17 -6.07
C LEU A 64 10.67 0.40 -4.69
N PHE A 65 11.13 -0.27 -3.63
CA PHE A 65 10.94 0.22 -2.26
C PHE A 65 11.70 1.53 -1.98
N ARG A 66 12.85 1.75 -2.63
CA ARG A 66 13.54 3.05 -2.60
C ARG A 66 12.71 4.13 -3.25
N ASN A 67 12.03 3.87 -4.36
CA ASN A 67 11.19 4.88 -5.03
C ASN A 67 9.90 5.20 -4.25
N ILE A 68 9.43 4.26 -3.41
CA ILE A 68 8.27 4.43 -2.52
C ILE A 68 8.67 5.22 -1.26
N LEU A 69 9.87 5.02 -0.72
CA LEU A 69 10.34 5.68 0.53
C LEU A 69 11.27 6.90 0.31
N SER A 70 11.60 7.23 -0.94
CA SER A 70 12.38 8.42 -1.33
C SER A 70 11.49 9.62 -1.58
#